data_AF-A0A192D1M2-F1
#
_entry.id   AF-A0A192D1M2-F1
#
_cell.length_a   1.000
_cell.length_b   1.000
_cell.length_c   1.000
_cell.angle_alpha   90.00
_cell.angle_beta   90.00
_cell.angle_gamma   90.00
#
_symmetry.space_group_name_H-M   'P 1'
#
loop_
_entity.id
_entity.type
_entity.pdbx_description
1 polymer ?
#
loop_
_entity_poly.entity_id
_entity_poly.type
_entity_poly.pdbx_seq_one_letter_code
_entity_poly.pdbx_strand_id
1 'polypeptide(L)'
;MKLRLAIGLGGLHLSLLSALAFASMGAPAMAQGQNEAAVKKPSGGVACPSGWRSVPGNTSMCEPHESKAPLIYAKKDKETCADGYYEVYRLWCSTRRP
;
A
#
# COMPACT_ATOMS: atom_id res chain seq x y z
N MET A 1 -58.12 32.35 -5.64
CA MET A 1 -57.40 31.08 -5.44
C MET A 1 -56.17 31.03 -6.33
N LYS A 2 -54.96 31.07 -5.76
CA LYS A 2 -53.74 30.41 -6.26
C LYS A 2 -52.59 30.66 -5.29
N LEU A 3 -52.43 29.67 -4.42
CA LEU A 3 -51.34 29.43 -3.49
C LEU A 3 -50.11 28.97 -4.29
N ARG A 4 -48.93 29.59 -4.15
CA ARG A 4 -47.62 28.91 -4.26
C ARG A 4 -46.56 29.58 -3.40
N LEU A 5 -46.20 28.85 -2.34
CA LEU A 5 -45.02 28.98 -1.50
C LEU A 5 -43.78 29.39 -2.31
N ALA A 6 -43.20 30.53 -1.96
CA ALA A 6 -41.80 30.86 -2.25
C ALA A 6 -41.04 30.71 -0.93
N ILE A 7 -40.64 29.48 -0.61
CA ILE A 7 -39.79 29.17 0.55
C ILE A 7 -38.53 28.50 0.02
N GLY A 8 -37.39 29.15 0.26
CA GLY A 8 -36.10 28.49 0.49
C GLY A 8 -35.26 28.17 -0.75
N LEU A 9 -34.58 29.18 -1.30
CA LEU A 9 -33.49 28.99 -2.27
C LEU A 9 -32.12 29.45 -1.74
N GLY A 10 -31.91 29.45 -0.42
CA GLY A 10 -30.72 30.05 0.20
C GLY A 10 -30.00 29.22 1.26
N GLY A 11 -30.28 27.93 1.43
CA GLY A 11 -29.86 27.18 2.63
C GLY A 11 -29.22 25.81 2.40
N LEU A 12 -28.79 25.47 1.18
CA LEU A 12 -28.31 24.11 0.88
C LEU A 12 -26.90 24.04 0.27
N HIS A 13 -26.02 24.98 0.61
CA HIS A 13 -24.64 24.99 0.10
C HIS A 13 -23.56 25.12 1.18
N LEU A 14 -23.87 24.95 2.46
CA LEU A 14 -22.87 25.04 3.54
C LEU A 14 -22.66 23.75 4.36
N SER A 15 -23.31 22.64 4.01
CA SER A 15 -23.10 21.34 4.68
C SER A 15 -22.19 20.38 3.91
N LEU A 16 -21.86 20.68 2.65
CA LEU A 16 -21.07 19.78 1.81
C LEU A 16 -19.54 19.90 2.00
N LEU A 17 -19.06 20.92 2.72
CA LEU A 17 -17.63 21.20 2.85
C LEU A 17 -16.98 20.58 4.11
N SER A 18 -17.76 19.98 5.01
CA SER A 18 -17.23 19.41 6.27
C SER A 18 -16.87 17.93 6.19
N ALA A 19 -17.20 17.23 5.10
CA ALA A 19 -17.04 15.77 5.00
C ALA A 19 -15.69 15.32 4.39
N LEU A 20 -14.84 16.22 3.92
CA LEU A 20 -13.56 15.88 3.28
C LEU A 20 -12.35 15.89 4.24
N ALA A 21 -12.56 16.12 5.54
CA ALA A 21 -11.47 16.28 6.50
C ALA A 21 -10.90 14.97 7.08
N PHE A 22 -11.43 13.80 6.74
CA PHE A 22 -10.99 12.51 7.32
C PHE A 22 -10.85 11.40 6.27
N ALA A 23 -10.03 11.62 5.24
CA ALA A 23 -9.61 10.55 4.33
C ALA A 23 -8.08 10.43 4.20
N SER A 24 -7.34 10.86 5.24
CA SER A 24 -5.90 10.61 5.36
C SER A 24 -5.58 9.51 6.38
N MET A 25 -6.57 8.69 6.77
CA MET A 25 -6.28 7.43 7.46
C MET A 25 -5.56 6.54 6.45
N GLY A 26 -4.27 6.32 6.72
CA GLY A 26 -3.28 5.76 5.81
C GLY A 26 -3.91 4.73 4.88
N ALA A 27 -3.90 5.04 3.58
CA ALA A 27 -4.14 4.03 2.58
C ALA A 27 -3.23 2.85 2.95
N PRO A 28 -3.77 1.65 3.24
CA PRO A 28 -2.93 0.49 3.40
C PRO A 28 -2.15 0.43 2.09
N ALA A 29 -0.83 0.57 2.18
CA ALA A 29 0.07 0.61 1.04
C ALA A 29 -0.45 -0.38 0.02
N MET A 30 -1.08 0.13 -1.05
CA MET A 30 -1.77 -0.69 -2.03
C MET A 30 -0.73 -1.69 -2.47
N ALA A 31 -0.96 -2.93 -2.07
CA ALA A 31 -0.07 -4.07 -2.19
C ALA A 31 0.68 -3.99 -3.51
N GLN A 32 1.87 -3.42 -3.47
CA GLN A 32 2.70 -3.07 -4.63
C GLN A 32 3.45 -4.33 -5.08
N GLY A 33 2.78 -5.48 -5.02
CA GLY A 33 3.29 -6.77 -5.41
C GLY A 33 3.47 -6.81 -6.91
N GLN A 34 4.59 -6.28 -7.38
CA GLN A 34 5.02 -6.42 -8.75
C GLN A 34 5.84 -7.71 -8.82
N ASN A 35 5.16 -8.85 -8.95
CA ASN A 35 5.82 -10.14 -9.20
C ASN A 35 6.67 -10.12 -10.49
N GLU A 36 6.51 -9.09 -11.32
CA GLU A 36 7.18 -8.96 -12.62
C GLU A 36 8.40 -8.02 -12.59
N ALA A 37 8.59 -7.22 -11.53
CA ALA A 37 9.64 -6.21 -11.49
C ALA A 37 10.56 -6.40 -10.28
N ALA A 38 11.84 -6.05 -10.46
CA ALA A 38 12.77 -6.01 -9.35
C ALA A 38 12.33 -4.96 -8.32
N VAL A 39 12.35 -5.32 -7.03
CA VAL A 39 11.98 -4.44 -5.92
C VAL A 39 13.21 -3.93 -5.17
N LYS A 40 13.18 -2.68 -4.73
CA LYS A 40 14.27 -2.07 -3.97
C LYS A 40 14.29 -2.59 -2.53
N LYS A 41 15.47 -2.92 -2.02
CA LYS A 41 15.66 -3.30 -0.61
C LYS A 41 15.35 -2.11 0.31
N PRO A 42 14.69 -2.33 1.46
CA PRO A 42 14.41 -1.27 2.43
C PRO A 42 15.68 -0.66 3.03
N SER A 43 16.79 -1.40 3.07
CA SER A 43 18.08 -0.94 3.59
C SER A 43 19.22 -1.78 3.02
N GLY A 44 20.42 -1.19 2.91
CA GLY A 44 21.59 -1.84 2.28
C GLY A 44 22.08 -3.14 2.96
N GLY A 45 21.68 -3.39 4.21
CA GLY A 45 21.99 -4.62 4.95
C GLY A 45 20.90 -5.69 4.95
N VAL A 46 19.77 -5.47 4.27
CA VAL A 46 18.64 -6.41 4.28
C VAL A 46 18.76 -7.37 3.09
N ALA A 47 18.86 -8.67 3.36
CA ALA A 47 18.82 -9.68 2.30
C ALA A 47 17.45 -9.74 1.62
N CYS A 48 17.41 -10.35 0.43
CA CYS A 48 16.15 -10.64 -0.25
C CYS A 48 15.38 -11.73 0.50
N PRO A 49 14.04 -11.66 0.55
CA PRO A 49 13.24 -12.68 1.20
C PRO A 49 13.20 -13.97 0.37
N SER A 50 12.67 -15.05 0.97
CA SER A 50 12.58 -16.36 0.31
C SER A 50 11.82 -16.29 -1.03
N GLY A 51 12.36 -16.95 -2.05
CA GLY A 51 11.82 -16.89 -3.42
C GLY A 51 12.24 -15.64 -4.19
N TRP A 52 13.09 -14.78 -3.61
CA TRP A 52 13.69 -13.63 -4.27
C TRP A 52 15.21 -13.69 -4.15
N ARG A 53 15.93 -13.21 -5.17
CA ARG A 53 17.40 -13.12 -5.17
C ARG A 53 17.85 -11.69 -5.43
N SER A 54 19.08 -11.36 -5.05
CA SER A 54 19.64 -10.04 -5.40
C SER A 54 19.91 -9.98 -6.90
N VAL A 55 19.62 -8.84 -7.53
CA VAL A 55 19.88 -8.64 -8.96
C VAL A 55 21.40 -8.67 -9.21
N PRO A 56 21.90 -9.44 -10.20
CA PRO A 56 23.31 -9.43 -10.58
C PRO A 56 23.78 -8.01 -10.95
N GLY A 57 24.84 -7.52 -10.31
CA GLY A 57 25.36 -6.16 -10.53
C GLY A 57 24.58 -5.03 -9.82
N ASN A 58 23.43 -5.33 -9.19
CA ASN A 58 22.71 -4.37 -8.35
C ASN A 58 22.19 -5.02 -7.06
N THR A 59 23.05 -5.06 -6.05
CA THR A 59 22.75 -5.66 -4.74
C THR A 59 21.72 -4.88 -3.93
N SER A 60 21.28 -3.69 -4.37
CA SER A 60 20.21 -2.91 -3.74
C SER A 60 18.80 -3.36 -4.18
N MET A 61 18.71 -4.25 -5.15
CA MET A 61 17.45 -4.73 -5.72
C MET A 61 17.30 -6.23 -5.51
N CYS A 62 16.05 -6.68 -5.41
CA CYS A 62 15.66 -8.07 -5.38
C CYS A 62 14.77 -8.38 -6.59
N GLU A 63 15.05 -9.46 -7.30
CA GLU A 63 14.21 -9.97 -8.38
C GLU A 63 13.62 -11.34 -8.00
N PRO A 64 12.46 -11.72 -8.56
CA PRO A 64 11.86 -13.01 -8.28
C PRO A 64 12.78 -14.15 -8.73
N HIS A 65 13.03 -15.09 -7.83
CA HIS A 65 13.74 -16.32 -8.14
C HIS A 65 12.72 -17.33 -8.68
N GLU A 66 12.56 -17.33 -10.01
CA GLU A 66 11.59 -18.13 -10.78
C GLU A 66 10.13 -17.64 -10.68
N SER A 67 9.25 -18.21 -11.51
CA SER A 67 7.83 -17.82 -11.63
C SER A 67 6.96 -18.11 -10.39
N LYS A 68 7.54 -18.61 -9.29
CA LYS A 68 6.84 -18.98 -8.06
C LYS A 68 7.15 -18.07 -6.86
N ALA A 69 7.80 -16.93 -7.11
CA ALA A 69 8.07 -15.93 -6.09
C ALA A 69 6.74 -15.37 -5.53
N PRO A 70 6.59 -15.26 -4.19
CA PRO A 70 5.43 -14.60 -3.61
C PRO A 70 5.48 -13.10 -3.86
N LEU A 71 4.32 -12.46 -3.86
CA LEU A 71 4.23 -11.00 -3.89
C LEU A 71 4.87 -10.45 -2.62
N ILE A 72 5.81 -9.54 -2.77
CA ILE A 72 6.47 -8.88 -1.64
C ILE A 72 6.42 -7.36 -1.75
N TYR A 73 6.57 -6.70 -0.61
CA TYR A 73 6.95 -5.30 -0.55
C TYR A 73 7.79 -5.05 0.70
N ALA A 74 8.54 -3.94 0.67
CA ALA A 74 9.34 -3.49 1.80
C ALA A 74 8.52 -2.53 2.67
N LYS A 75 8.36 -2.85 3.95
CA LYS A 75 7.74 -1.95 4.94
C LYS A 75 8.77 -1.06 5.63
N LYS A 76 8.34 0.03 6.27
CA LYS A 76 9.22 0.80 7.15
C LYS A 76 9.37 0.09 8.50
N ASP A 77 10.41 0.48 9.23
CA ASP A 77 10.61 0.03 10.60
C ASP A 77 9.38 0.37 11.46
N LYS A 78 8.94 -0.59 12.28
CA LYS A 78 7.75 -0.52 13.15
C LYS A 78 6.38 -0.44 12.46
N GLU A 79 6.30 -0.45 11.12
CA GLU A 79 5.03 -0.63 10.44
C GLU A 79 4.57 -2.10 10.52
N THR A 80 3.27 -2.33 10.51
CA THR A 80 2.70 -3.67 10.34
C THR A 80 2.56 -3.98 8.85
N CYS A 81 2.56 -5.27 8.50
CA CYS A 81 2.24 -5.67 7.14
C CYS A 81 0.76 -5.38 6.83
N ALA A 82 0.47 -5.08 5.56
CA ALA A 82 -0.86 -4.91 5.04
C ALA A 82 -1.65 -6.23 5.17
N ASP A 83 -2.98 -6.12 5.17
CA ASP A 83 -3.84 -7.29 5.23
C ASP A 83 -3.54 -8.27 4.09
N GLY A 84 -3.52 -9.57 4.39
CA GLY A 84 -3.11 -10.62 3.46
C GLY A 84 -1.60 -10.78 3.25
N TYR A 85 -0.77 -9.95 3.89
CA TYR A 85 0.69 -10.08 3.91
C TYR A 85 1.21 -10.45 5.30
N TYR A 86 2.28 -11.24 5.33
CA TYR A 86 2.94 -11.70 6.55
C TYR A 86 4.33 -11.10 6.63
N GLU A 87 4.74 -10.70 7.83
CA GLU A 87 6.10 -10.27 8.06
C GLU A 87 7.05 -11.45 7.85
N VAL A 88 7.95 -11.29 6.89
CA VAL A 88 9.02 -12.22 6.61
C VAL A 88 10.32 -11.42 6.65
N TYR A 89 11.36 -11.95 7.27
CA TYR A 89 12.69 -11.34 7.20
C TYR A 89 12.72 -9.82 7.59
N ARG A 90 12.17 -9.50 8.77
CA ARG A 90 12.13 -8.17 9.42
C ARG A 90 11.31 -7.10 8.68
N LEU A 91 11.82 -6.61 7.56
CA LEU A 91 11.26 -5.47 6.83
C LEU A 91 10.54 -5.87 5.54
N TRP A 92 10.45 -7.17 5.25
CA TRP A 92 9.67 -7.66 4.12
C TRP A 92 8.28 -8.11 4.58
N CYS A 93 7.31 -7.83 3.73
CA CYS A 93 5.96 -8.36 3.83
C CYS A 93 5.72 -9.24 2.61
N SER A 94 5.23 -10.46 2.82
CA SER A 94 5.03 -11.47 1.78
C SER A 94 3.62 -12.05 1.83
N THR A 95 2.99 -12.33 0.69
CA THR A 95 1.70 -13.05 0.65
C THR A 95 1.83 -14.53 1.03
N ARG A 96 3.04 -15.09 0.96
CA ARG A 96 3.35 -16.43 1.49
C ARG A 96 3.73 -16.32 2.96
N ARG A 97 3.14 -17.18 3.79
CA ARG A 97 3.47 -17.31 5.21
C ARG A 97 4.92 -17.78 5.41
N PRO A 98 5.62 -17.30 6.45
CA PRO A 98 6.96 -17.75 6.82
C PRO A 98 7.03 -19.24 7.16
#